data_AF-A0A4Q3YHJ9-F1
#
_entry.id   AF-A0A4Q3YHJ9-F1
#
_cell.length_a   1.000
_cell.length_b   1.000
_cell.length_c   1.000
_cell.angle_alpha   90.00
_cell.angle_beta   90.00
_cell.angle_gamma   90.00
#
_symmetry.space_group_name_H-M   'P 1'
#
loop_
_entity.id
_entity.type
_entity.pdbx_description
1 polymer ?
#
loop_
_entity_poly.entity_id
_entity_poly.type
_entity_poly.pdbx_seq_one_letter_code
_entity_poly.pdbx_strand_id
1 'polypeptide(L)'
;MWQQVYDPLGSFALSTLAAGIPVAVLLAALAFFHMKAHLAAGLALLVGIGIASLVFGMPVEMAGKAAGYGIAAGLFPIGWIVLNIIFLHRLTTLNGYFKVLQNSISGITEDRRLQLLLVAFCFGAFFEGAAGFGTPVAVTGAILI
;
A
#
# COMPACT_ATOMS: atom_id res chain seq x y z
N MET A 1 -11.09 -25.01 -9.32
CA MET A 1 -10.87 -23.75 -10.05
C MET A 1 -12.24 -23.24 -10.45
N TRP A 2 -12.60 -21.99 -10.12
CA TRP A 2 -13.88 -21.40 -10.52
C TRP A 2 -13.70 -20.65 -11.83
N GLN A 3 -14.68 -20.78 -12.72
CA GLN A 3 -14.69 -20.06 -13.99
C GLN A 3 -15.40 -18.73 -13.80
N GLN A 4 -14.63 -17.66 -13.95
CA GLN A 4 -15.16 -16.30 -13.82
C GLN A 4 -16.01 -15.93 -15.03
N VAL A 5 -17.25 -15.55 -14.76
CA VAL A 5 -18.11 -14.87 -15.73
C VAL A 5 -17.82 -13.38 -15.64
N TYR A 6 -17.29 -12.78 -16.70
CA TYR A 6 -16.94 -11.35 -16.72
C TYR A 6 -18.15 -10.44 -16.90
N ASP A 7 -19.26 -10.98 -17.39
CA ASP A 7 -20.50 -10.23 -17.61
C ASP A 7 -21.72 -10.86 -16.93
N PRO A 8 -21.77 -10.91 -15.59
CA PRO A 8 -22.92 -11.46 -14.86
C PRO A 8 -24.20 -10.64 -15.02
N LEU A 9 -24.10 -9.36 -15.38
CA LEU A 9 -25.25 -8.44 -15.50
C LEU A 9 -25.75 -8.26 -16.94
N GLY A 10 -25.16 -8.97 -17.92
CA GLY A 10 -25.50 -8.83 -19.34
C GLY A 10 -25.14 -7.48 -19.96
N SER A 11 -24.33 -6.70 -19.26
CA SER A 11 -23.76 -5.45 -19.72
C SER A 11 -22.37 -5.29 -19.12
N PHE A 12 -21.37 -5.24 -19.99
CA PHE A 12 -19.98 -5.02 -19.61
C PHE A 12 -19.79 -3.79 -18.70
N ALA A 13 -20.52 -2.70 -18.96
CA ALA A 13 -20.41 -1.48 -18.17
C ALA A 13 -20.94 -1.68 -16.74
N LEU A 14 -22.09 -2.33 -16.57
CA LEU A 14 -22.68 -2.60 -15.26
C LEU A 14 -21.82 -3.59 -14.46
N SER A 15 -21.35 -4.66 -15.11
CA SER A 15 -20.47 -5.65 -14.51
C SER A 15 -19.14 -5.03 -14.05
N THR A 16 -18.59 -4.09 -14.83
CA THR A 16 -17.39 -3.31 -14.47
C THR A 16 -17.65 -2.40 -13.28
N LEU A 17 -18.77 -1.67 -13.27
CA LEU A 17 -19.15 -0.80 -12.16
C LEU A 17 -19.31 -1.60 -10.87
N ALA A 18 -19.98 -2.76 -10.93
CA ALA A 18 -20.14 -3.66 -9.79
C ALA A 18 -18.78 -4.15 -9.26
N ALA A 19 -17.87 -4.57 -10.15
CA ALA A 19 -16.52 -4.98 -9.78
C ALA A 19 -15.70 -3.84 -9.14
N GLY A 20 -15.98 -2.59 -9.50
CA GLY A 20 -15.32 -1.39 -8.96
C GLY A 20 -15.81 -0.95 -7.56
N ILE A 21 -16.96 -1.45 -7.10
CA ILE A 21 -17.57 -1.04 -5.82
C ILE A 21 -16.60 -1.16 -4.63
N PRO A 22 -15.88 -2.27 -4.41
CA PRO A 22 -14.97 -2.40 -3.27
C PRO A 22 -13.87 -1.33 -3.25
N VAL A 23 -13.37 -0.93 -4.43
CA VAL A 23 -12.37 0.13 -4.58
C VAL A 23 -12.98 1.50 -4.27
N ALA A 24 -14.17 1.79 -4.82
CA ALA A 24 -14.87 3.03 -4.54
C ALA A 24 -15.17 3.19 -3.04
N VAL A 25 -15.57 2.10 -2.39
CA VAL A 25 -15.81 2.03 -0.94
C VAL A 25 -14.53 2.29 -0.15
N LEU A 26 -13.41 1.66 -0.52
CA LEU A 26 -12.11 1.91 0.11
C LEU A 26 -11.72 3.39 0.01
N LEU A 27 -11.77 3.95 -1.20
CA LEU A 27 -11.39 5.34 -1.45
C LEU A 27 -12.32 6.31 -0.72
N ALA A 28 -13.62 6.05 -0.72
CA ALA A 28 -14.58 6.90 -0.01
C ALA A 28 -14.39 6.85 1.51
N ALA A 29 -14.16 5.66 2.07
CA ALA A 29 -13.85 5.47 3.49
C ALA A 29 -12.62 6.26 3.94
N LEU A 30 -11.60 6.36 3.09
CA LEU A 30 -10.38 7.11 3.38
C LEU A 30 -10.56 8.62 3.14
N ALA A 31 -11.08 9.02 1.98
CA ALA A 31 -11.09 10.41 1.53
C ALA A 31 -12.21 11.24 2.18
N PHE A 32 -13.40 10.66 2.40
CA PHE A 32 -14.55 11.40 2.92
C PHE A 32 -14.80 11.08 4.39
N PHE A 33 -14.77 9.78 4.75
CA PHE A 33 -15.07 9.35 6.12
C PHE A 33 -13.84 9.37 7.05
N HIS A 34 -12.65 9.63 6.51
CA HIS A 34 -11.39 9.71 7.27
C HIS A 34 -11.16 8.51 8.20
N MET A 35 -11.61 7.32 7.77
CA MET A 35 -11.50 6.10 8.54
C MET A 35 -10.04 5.65 8.64
N LYS A 36 -9.69 4.95 9.72
CA LYS A 36 -8.38 4.30 9.83
C LYS A 36 -8.23 3.28 8.70
N ALA A 37 -7.06 3.26 8.05
CA ALA A 37 -6.83 2.46 6.85
C ALA A 37 -7.14 0.96 7.01
N HIS A 38 -6.85 0.36 8.15
CA HIS A 38 -7.17 -1.05 8.42
C HIS A 38 -8.69 -1.32 8.48
N LEU A 39 -9.48 -0.37 8.99
CA LEU A 39 -10.94 -0.49 9.02
C LEU A 39 -11.53 -0.32 7.62
N ALA A 40 -11.04 0.67 6.86
CA ALA A 40 -11.46 0.89 5.48
C ALA A 40 -11.14 -0.33 4.59
N ALA A 41 -9.94 -0.91 4.73
CA ALA A 41 -9.54 -2.13 4.04
C ALA A 41 -10.42 -3.33 4.43
N GLY A 42 -10.73 -3.51 5.72
CA GLY A 42 -11.64 -4.56 6.18
C GLY A 42 -13.05 -4.41 5.59
N LEU A 43 -13.57 -3.19 5.54
CA LEU A 43 -14.88 -2.91 4.95
C LEU A 43 -14.89 -3.18 3.44
N ALA A 44 -13.88 -2.71 2.71
CA ALA A 44 -13.72 -2.99 1.29
C ALA A 44 -13.59 -4.50 1.01
N LEU A 45 -12.90 -5.25 1.88
CA LEU A 45 -12.81 -6.71 1.77
C LEU A 45 -14.17 -7.39 1.92
N LEU A 46 -14.97 -6.99 2.93
CA LEU A 46 -16.31 -7.53 3.13
C LEU A 46 -17.22 -7.24 1.93
N VAL A 47 -17.17 -6.01 1.40
CA VAL A 47 -17.90 -5.62 0.20
C VAL A 47 -17.42 -6.42 -1.01
N GLY A 48 -16.11 -6.64 -1.16
CA GLY A 48 -15.54 -7.45 -2.23
C GLY A 48 -16.02 -8.90 -2.20
N ILE A 49 -16.04 -9.53 -1.02
CA ILE A 49 -16.60 -10.88 -0.85
C ILE A 49 -18.10 -10.89 -1.19
N GLY A 50 -18.85 -9.88 -0.75
CA GLY A 50 -20.27 -9.73 -1.07
C GLY A 50 -20.53 -9.63 -2.58
N ILE A 51 -19.81 -8.76 -3.28
CA ILE A 51 -19.93 -8.62 -4.75
C ILE A 51 -19.51 -9.90 -5.46
N ALA A 52 -18.38 -10.51 -5.08
CA ALA A 52 -17.91 -11.75 -5.69
C ALA A 52 -18.94 -12.87 -5.56
N SER A 53 -19.57 -13.02 -4.39
CA SER A 53 -20.53 -14.09 -4.16
C SER A 53 -21.93 -13.80 -4.69
N LEU A 54 -22.45 -12.59 -4.51
CA LEU A 54 -23.84 -12.26 -4.85
C LEU A 54 -24.00 -11.84 -6.32
N VAL A 55 -23.04 -11.11 -6.88
CA VAL A 55 -23.13 -10.60 -8.26
C VAL A 55 -22.45 -11.57 -9.22
N PHE A 56 -21.24 -12.00 -8.91
CA PHE A 56 -20.47 -12.88 -9.80
C PHE A 56 -20.76 -14.37 -9.57
N GLY A 57 -21.51 -14.73 -8.53
CA GLY A 57 -21.87 -16.13 -8.26
C GLY A 57 -20.70 -16.99 -7.78
N MET A 58 -19.63 -16.38 -7.26
CA MET A 58 -18.50 -17.10 -6.70
C MET A 58 -18.90 -17.76 -5.37
N PRO A 59 -18.67 -19.07 -5.18
CA PRO A 59 -18.93 -19.73 -3.90
C PRO A 59 -18.20 -19.02 -2.75
N VAL A 60 -18.92 -18.75 -1.65
CA VAL A 60 -18.38 -17.98 -0.50
C VAL A 60 -17.11 -18.60 0.06
N GLU A 61 -17.03 -19.94 0.10
CA GLU A 61 -15.83 -20.67 0.53
C GLU A 61 -14.61 -20.32 -0.34
N MET A 62 -14.80 -20.20 -1.65
CA MET A 62 -13.74 -19.84 -2.58
C MET A 62 -13.39 -18.36 -2.49
N ALA A 63 -14.37 -17.47 -2.27
CA ALA A 63 -14.12 -16.06 -2.02
C ALA A 63 -13.28 -15.86 -0.74
N GLY A 64 -13.58 -16.63 0.31
CA GLY A 64 -12.77 -16.66 1.54
C GLY A 64 -11.35 -17.18 1.31
N LYS A 65 -11.18 -18.24 0.51
CA LYS A 65 -9.86 -18.75 0.11
C LYS A 65 -9.06 -17.69 -0.68
N ALA A 66 -9.71 -16.99 -1.61
CA ALA A 66 -9.08 -15.91 -2.38
C ALA A 66 -8.68 -14.73 -1.47
N ALA A 67 -9.54 -14.35 -0.51
CA ALA A 67 -9.21 -13.35 0.50
C ALA A 67 -8.00 -13.77 1.35
N GLY A 68 -7.98 -15.01 1.84
CA GLY A 68 -6.84 -15.56 2.59
C GLY A 68 -5.55 -15.58 1.78
N TYR A 69 -5.64 -15.95 0.49
CA TYR A 69 -4.49 -15.87 -0.43
C TYR A 69 -4.00 -14.44 -0.59
N GLY A 70 -4.89 -13.46 -0.77
CA GLY A 70 -4.54 -12.04 -0.84
C GLY A 70 -3.86 -11.53 0.44
N ILE A 71 -4.37 -11.94 1.62
CA ILE A 71 -3.76 -11.60 2.91
C ILE A 71 -2.35 -12.19 3.00
N ALA A 72 -2.17 -13.47 2.66
CA ALA A 72 -0.85 -14.12 2.70
C ALA A 72 0.13 -13.48 1.70
N ALA A 73 -0.34 -13.22 0.47
CA ALA A 73 0.44 -12.59 -0.58
C ALA A 73 0.80 -11.14 -0.29
N GLY A 74 0.02 -10.42 0.53
CA GLY A 74 0.39 -9.09 1.02
C GLY A 74 1.30 -9.15 2.23
N LEU A 75 0.94 -9.94 3.24
CA LEU A 75 1.62 -9.98 4.54
C LEU A 75 3.04 -10.56 4.42
N PHE A 76 3.23 -11.63 3.63
CA PHE A 76 4.52 -12.29 3.56
C PHE A 76 5.60 -11.43 2.89
N PRO A 77 5.41 -10.87 1.68
CA PRO A 77 6.41 -10.01 1.06
C PRO A 77 6.64 -8.71 1.84
N ILE A 78 5.58 -8.03 2.29
CA ILE A 78 5.71 -6.78 3.04
C ILE A 78 6.38 -7.03 4.39
N GLY A 79 5.97 -8.07 5.11
CA GLY A 79 6.59 -8.45 6.38
C GLY A 79 8.07 -8.80 6.22
N TRP A 80 8.43 -9.50 5.14
CA TRP A 80 9.82 -9.82 4.83
C TRP A 80 10.65 -8.55 4.57
N ILE A 81 10.13 -7.59 3.82
CA ILE A 81 10.79 -6.30 3.57
C ILE A 81 10.98 -5.52 4.88
N VAL A 82 9.91 -5.38 5.67
CA VAL A 82 9.93 -4.61 6.92
C VAL A 82 10.92 -5.19 7.93
N LEU A 83 10.99 -6.52 8.05
CA LEU A 83 11.95 -7.17 8.94
C LEU A 83 13.40 -6.89 8.52
N ASN A 84 13.71 -7.06 7.23
CA ASN A 84 15.07 -6.83 6.72
C ASN A 84 15.48 -5.36 6.83
N ILE A 85 14.58 -4.41 6.57
CA ILE A 85 14.92 -2.98 6.67
C ILE A 85 15.08 -2.53 8.13
N ILE A 86 14.29 -3.03 9.07
CA ILE A 86 14.48 -2.75 10.50
C ILE A 86 15.84 -3.30 10.97
N PHE A 87 16.19 -4.50 10.55
CA PHE A 87 17.49 -5.11 10.85
C PHE A 87 18.65 -4.25 10.29
N LEU A 88 18.59 -3.90 9.00
CA LEU A 88 19.60 -3.06 8.35
C LEU A 88 19.68 -1.66 8.99
N HIS A 89 18.54 -1.06 9.33
CA HIS A 89 18.48 0.23 10.00
C HIS A 89 19.17 0.17 11.37
N ARG A 90 18.90 -0.87 12.17
CA ARG A 90 19.59 -1.07 13.46
C ARG A 90 21.10 -1.25 13.28
N LEU A 91 21.53 -2.04 12.30
CA LEU A 91 22.96 -2.23 12.00
C LEU A 91 23.65 -0.92 11.60
N THR A 92 23.04 -0.14 10.70
CA THR A 92 23.61 1.13 10.22
C THR A 92 23.61 2.22 11.30
N THR A 93 22.63 2.20 12.20
CA THR A 93 22.56 3.12 13.34
C THR A 93 23.63 2.80 14.39
N LEU A 94 23.81 1.52 14.74
CA LEU A 94 24.84 1.09 15.70
C LEU A 94 26.26 1.32 15.18
N ASN A 95 26.48 1.15 13.87
CA ASN A 95 27.78 1.39 13.24
C ASN A 95 28.06 2.88 12.93
N GLY A 96 27.14 3.79 13.23
CA GLY A 96 27.28 5.22 12.97
C GLY A 96 27.15 5.65 11.50
N TYR A 97 27.05 4.71 10.56
CA TYR A 97 26.87 4.99 9.12
C TYR A 97 25.59 5.77 8.81
N PHE A 98 24.53 5.58 9.60
CA PHE A 98 23.30 6.36 9.43
C PHE A 98 23.53 7.85 9.67
N LYS A 99 24.38 8.21 10.64
CA LYS A 99 24.74 9.60 10.93
C LYS A 99 25.63 10.21 9.84
N VAL A 100 26.51 9.41 9.24
CA VAL A 100 27.29 9.81 8.07
C VAL A 100 26.37 10.10 6.88
N LEU A 101 25.40 9.23 6.60
CA LEU A 101 24.41 9.44 5.54
C LEU A 101 23.59 10.71 5.77
N GLN A 102 23.12 10.93 7.00
CA GLN A 102 22.34 12.13 7.35
C GLN A 102 23.16 13.41 7.15
N ASN A 103 24.44 13.42 7.56
CA ASN A 103 25.34 14.56 7.38
C ASN A 103 25.67 14.81 5.90
N SER A 104 25.84 13.76 5.10
CA SER A 104 26.08 13.89 3.66
C SER A 104 24.88 14.48 2.92
N ILE A 105 23.66 14.18 3.35
CA ILE A 105 22.43 14.74 2.76
C ILE A 105 22.16 16.15 3.28
N SER A 106 22.39 16.40 4.58
CA SER A 106 22.11 17.70 5.18
C SER A 106 23.10 18.80 4.75
N GLY A 107 24.31 18.43 4.33
CA GLY A 107 25.32 19.36 3.84
C GLY A 107 25.20 19.75 2.36
N ILE A 108 24.19 19.28 1.61
CA ILE A 108 24.08 19.57 0.16
C ILE A 108 23.64 21.01 -0.11
N THR A 109 22.76 21.58 0.72
CA THR A 109 22.30 22.95 0.56
C THR A 109 21.84 23.53 1.91
N GLU A 110 22.12 24.81 2.15
CA GLU A 110 21.64 25.54 3.32
C GLU A 110 20.21 26.10 3.11
N ASP A 111 19.71 26.14 1.87
CA ASP A 111 18.33 26.60 1.60
C ASP A 111 17.34 25.48 1.93
N ARG A 112 16.58 25.69 3.02
CA ARG A 112 15.55 24.76 3.50
C ARG A 112 14.53 24.36 2.43
N ARG A 113 14.23 25.24 1.47
CA ARG A 113 13.25 24.94 0.40
C ARG A 113 13.81 23.92 -0.59
N LEU A 114 15.06 24.11 -1.00
CA LEU A 114 15.75 23.19 -1.90
C LEU A 114 16.02 21.85 -1.21
N GLN A 115 16.33 21.88 0.09
CA GLN A 115 16.52 20.68 0.89
C GLN A 115 15.24 19.87 1.04
N LEU A 116 14.10 20.54 1.27
CA LEU A 116 12.80 19.89 1.33
C LEU A 116 12.44 19.24 -0.01
N LEU A 117 12.74 19.91 -1.14
CA LEU A 117 12.56 19.36 -2.48
C LEU A 117 13.49 18.15 -2.73
N LEU A 118 14.75 18.24 -2.34
CA LEU A 118 15.73 17.16 -2.46
C LEU A 118 15.29 15.90 -1.69
N VAL A 119 14.87 16.06 -0.42
CA VAL A 119 14.49 14.96 0.46
C VAL A 119 13.10 14.41 0.12
N ALA A 120 12.09 15.28 0.03
CA ALA A 120 10.71 14.85 -0.17
C ALA A 120 10.44 14.36 -1.60
N PHE A 121 11.05 14.98 -2.61
CA PHE A 121 10.81 14.63 -4.02
C PHE A 121 11.88 13.69 -4.58
N CYS A 122 13.16 14.10 -4.64
CA CYS A 122 14.19 13.28 -5.31
C CYS A 122 14.49 11.99 -4.54
N PHE A 123 14.75 12.09 -3.24
CA PHE A 123 15.02 10.93 -2.39
C PHE A 123 13.77 10.07 -2.23
N GLY A 124 12.61 10.70 -2.04
CA GLY A 124 11.33 10.01 -2.00
C GLY A 124 11.04 9.20 -3.27
N ALA A 125 11.20 9.78 -4.45
CA ALA A 125 11.01 9.10 -5.73
C ALA A 125 12.02 7.95 -5.95
N PHE A 126 13.27 8.12 -5.53
CA PHE A 126 14.26 7.05 -5.57
C PHE A 126 13.84 5.85 -4.69
N PHE A 127 13.37 6.11 -3.47
CA PHE A 127 12.85 5.04 -2.60
C PHE A 127 11.58 4.39 -3.15
N GLU A 128 10.69 5.13 -3.83
CA GLU A 128 9.51 4.53 -4.47
C GLU A 128 9.95 3.57 -5.57
N GLY A 129 10.91 4.00 -6.39
CA GLY A 129 11.46 3.19 -7.47
C GLY A 129 12.25 1.97 -6.99
N ALA A 130 12.93 2.06 -5.84
CA ALA A 130 13.75 0.98 -5.30
C ALA A 130 12.98 -0.01 -4.41
N ALA A 131 12.02 0.46 -3.61
CA ALA A 131 11.30 -0.35 -2.63
C ALA A 131 9.84 -0.65 -3.03
N GLY A 132 9.20 0.23 -3.80
CA GLY A 132 7.77 0.18 -4.09
C GLY A 132 6.88 0.32 -2.85
N PHE A 133 5.57 0.23 -3.06
CA PHE A 133 4.53 0.12 -2.02
C PHE A 133 4.34 1.35 -1.12
N GLY A 134 4.68 2.58 -1.56
CA GLY A 134 4.44 3.78 -0.75
C GLY A 134 5.36 3.93 0.48
N THR A 135 6.41 3.10 0.56
CA THR A 135 7.51 3.16 1.54
C THR A 135 8.17 4.55 1.71
N PRO A 136 8.30 5.41 0.68
CA PRO A 136 8.98 6.69 0.78
C PRO A 136 8.34 7.66 1.75
N VAL A 137 7.01 7.71 1.81
CA VAL A 137 6.29 8.67 2.64
C VAL A 137 6.62 8.46 4.12
N ALA A 138 6.82 7.21 4.54
CA ALA A 138 7.21 6.86 5.90
C ALA A 138 8.66 7.23 6.23
N VAL A 139 9.59 7.04 5.27
CA VAL A 139 11.03 7.26 5.50
C VAL A 139 11.42 8.73 5.33
N THR A 140 10.94 9.41 4.27
CA THR A 140 11.27 10.83 4.03
C THR A 140 10.64 11.74 5.08
N GLY A 141 9.45 11.39 5.60
CA GLY A 141 8.83 12.08 6.73
C GLY A 141 9.70 12.05 7.99
N ALA A 142 10.37 10.94 8.29
CA ALA A 142 11.25 10.82 9.45
C ALA A 142 12.59 11.57 9.31
N ILE A 143 13.03 11.87 8.08
CA ILE A 143 14.27 12.63 7.82
C ILE A 143 14.01 14.15 7.89
N LEU A 144 12.77 14.60 7.68
CA LEU A 144 12.36 16.00 7.70
C LEU A 144 12.02 16.55 9.10
N ILE A 145 11.91 15.67 10.11
CA ILE A 145 11.71 16.01 11.53
C ILE A 145 13.07 16.05 12.23
#